data_AF-A0A3B7DBE2-F1
#
_entry.id   AF-A0A3B7DBE2-F1
#
_cell.length_a   1.000
_cell.length_b   1.000
_cell.length_c   1.000
_cell.angle_alpha   90.00
_cell.angle_beta   90.00
_cell.angle_gamma   90.00
#
_symmetry.space_group_name_H-M   'P 1'
#
loop_
_entity.id
_entity.type
_entity.pdbx_description
1 polymer ?
#
loop_
_entity_poly.entity_id
_entity_poly.type
_entity_poly.pdbx_seq_one_letter_code
_entity_poly.pdbx_strand_id
1 'polypeptide(L)'
;MALIVCPLCVREDDVFLVSTLPDGRKEARCDDCNFTFVYGAPVVEKKPAPRKRASSAAKPSKPTVVPAVVVQKRFPTAADVTPEAERRAFDLTQQFLATVPPADDAQVASYWAKFAWVFSEAGIDKAVISDLKLFVTDPTGAALGDTTELDKAWLLLGEFESARRIRAMIAHLIRGTGAVEDRLTDLVEGHRSNTMPGVGEPALTKVLAVVQPERFLPLVTYDTKRATLAAVYGLELPKVDPTSWTIGRLAVWSNDLLVELLGAGFTDMRHAVAFLRWAEDQPAA
;
A
#
# COMPACT_ATOMS: atom_id res chain seq x y z
N MET A 1 -15.28 18.06 -8.46
CA MET A 1 -15.78 19.18 -9.31
C MET A 1 -17.26 19.31 -9.02
N ALA A 2 -17.81 20.51 -8.85
CA ALA A 2 -19.24 20.67 -8.60
C ALA A 2 -20.02 20.24 -9.86
N LEU A 3 -20.94 19.28 -9.71
CA LEU A 3 -21.80 18.79 -10.78
C LEU A 3 -22.80 19.90 -11.16
N ILE A 4 -22.89 20.22 -12.45
CA ILE A 4 -23.80 21.25 -12.97
C ILE A 4 -25.01 20.51 -13.52
N VAL A 5 -26.15 20.66 -12.87
CA VAL A 5 -27.40 19.99 -13.26
C VAL A 5 -28.32 21.00 -13.93
N CYS A 6 -28.94 20.63 -15.06
CA CYS A 6 -29.97 21.47 -15.66
C CYS A 6 -31.19 21.56 -14.72
N PRO A 7 -31.65 22.77 -14.34
CA PRO A 7 -32.78 22.91 -13.41
C PRO A 7 -34.14 22.49 -14.02
N LEU A 8 -34.24 22.37 -15.35
CA LEU A 8 -35.46 21.94 -16.03
C LEU A 8 -35.49 20.43 -16.30
N CYS A 9 -34.36 19.85 -16.71
CA CYS A 9 -34.30 18.43 -17.11
C CYS A 9 -33.74 17.51 -16.02
N VAL A 10 -33.13 18.06 -14.97
CA VAL A 10 -32.47 17.29 -13.88
C VAL A 10 -31.46 16.26 -14.43
N ARG A 11 -30.82 16.60 -15.55
CA ARG A 11 -29.79 15.80 -16.23
C ARG A 11 -28.44 16.50 -16.15
N GLU A 12 -27.39 15.72 -16.02
CA GLU A 12 -26.01 16.19 -15.85
C GLU A 12 -25.19 16.09 -17.15
N ASP A 13 -25.53 15.13 -18.02
CA ASP A 13 -24.68 14.74 -19.16
C ASP A 13 -24.73 15.72 -20.35
N ASP A 14 -25.76 16.57 -20.42
CA ASP A 14 -26.05 17.44 -21.59
C ASP A 14 -25.96 18.95 -21.26
N VAL A 15 -25.14 19.33 -20.27
CA VAL A 15 -24.95 20.72 -19.84
C VAL A 15 -23.54 21.21 -20.13
N PHE A 16 -23.42 22.27 -20.94
CA PHE A 16 -22.15 22.84 -21.35
C PHE A 16 -22.00 24.29 -20.92
N LEU A 17 -20.76 24.72 -20.67
CA LEU A 17 -20.44 26.09 -20.30
C LEU A 17 -20.43 27.01 -21.54
N VAL A 18 -21.17 28.12 -21.48
CA VAL A 18 -21.24 29.08 -22.59
C VAL A 18 -20.28 30.24 -22.35
N SER A 19 -20.33 30.86 -21.16
CA SER A 19 -19.56 32.06 -20.87
C SER A 19 -19.29 32.24 -19.37
N THR A 20 -18.34 33.12 -19.04
CA THR A 20 -18.14 33.61 -17.67
C THR A 20 -18.57 35.07 -17.62
N LEU A 21 -19.48 35.40 -16.73
CA LEU A 21 -20.06 36.73 -16.54
C LEU A 21 -19.09 37.67 -15.80
N PRO A 22 -19.25 39.00 -15.94
CA PRO A 22 -18.38 39.99 -15.29
C PRO A 22 -18.33 39.91 -13.76
N ASP A 23 -19.36 39.34 -13.14
CA ASP A 23 -19.48 39.13 -11.69
C ASP A 23 -18.86 37.80 -11.21
N GLY A 24 -18.19 37.08 -12.12
CA GLY A 24 -17.53 35.80 -11.85
C GLY A 24 -18.46 34.60 -11.86
N ARG A 25 -19.77 34.77 -12.10
CA ARG A 25 -20.70 33.66 -12.30
C ARG A 25 -20.51 33.04 -13.68
N LYS A 26 -20.93 31.79 -13.86
CA LYS A 26 -20.81 31.09 -15.13
C LYS A 26 -22.18 30.85 -15.72
N GLU A 27 -22.28 31.02 -17.03
CA GLU A 27 -23.48 30.75 -17.80
C GLU A 27 -23.35 29.36 -18.44
N ALA A 28 -24.33 28.50 -18.20
CA ALA A 28 -24.41 27.16 -18.76
C ALA A 28 -25.67 27.02 -19.61
N ARG A 29 -25.61 26.16 -20.63
CA ARG A 29 -26.72 25.83 -21.51
C ARG A 29 -26.89 24.32 -21.58
N CYS A 30 -28.14 23.88 -21.47
CA CYS A 30 -28.50 22.49 -21.72
C CYS A 30 -28.81 22.31 -23.20
N ASP A 31 -28.23 21.29 -23.84
CA ASP A 31 -28.45 21.01 -25.27
C ASP A 31 -29.83 20.40 -25.53
N ASP A 32 -30.33 19.63 -24.56
CA ASP A 32 -31.59 18.85 -24.66
C ASP A 32 -32.85 19.76 -24.63
N CYS A 33 -32.92 20.70 -23.67
CA CYS A 33 -34.04 21.65 -23.57
C CYS A 33 -33.71 23.07 -24.06
N ASN A 34 -32.48 23.27 -24.54
CA ASN A 34 -32.00 24.55 -25.02
C ASN A 34 -32.06 25.70 -23.98
N PHE A 35 -32.13 25.36 -22.69
CA PHE A 35 -32.30 26.34 -21.61
C PHE A 35 -30.94 26.84 -21.11
N THR A 36 -30.82 28.16 -21.02
CA THR A 36 -29.62 28.84 -20.52
C THR A 36 -29.85 29.33 -19.09
N PHE A 37 -28.91 29.04 -18.19
CA PHE A 37 -28.99 29.42 -16.79
C PHE A 37 -27.64 29.79 -16.20
N VAL A 38 -27.65 30.63 -15.17
CA VAL A 38 -26.45 31.10 -14.47
C VAL A 38 -26.22 30.26 -13.22
N TYR A 39 -24.99 29.81 -13.01
CA TYR A 39 -24.60 29.03 -11.84
C TYR A 39 -23.29 29.55 -11.20
N GLY A 40 -23.18 29.35 -9.89
CA GLY A 40 -22.10 29.89 -9.06
C GLY A 40 -22.52 31.14 -8.26
N ALA A 41 -21.82 31.40 -7.16
CA ALA A 41 -22.01 32.60 -6.35
C ALA A 41 -21.22 33.77 -6.95
N PRO A 42 -21.74 35.02 -6.90
CA PRO A 42 -21.00 36.20 -7.34
C PRO A 42 -19.73 36.33 -6.51
N VAL A 43 -18.60 36.51 -7.18
CA VAL A 43 -17.30 36.64 -6.51
C VAL A 43 -17.25 38.05 -5.93
N VAL A 44 -17.44 38.16 -4.62
CA VAL A 44 -17.22 39.42 -3.90
C VAL A 44 -15.74 39.75 -4.02
N GLU A 45 -15.42 40.87 -4.67
CA GLU A 45 -14.06 41.37 -4.81
C GLU A 45 -13.41 41.49 -3.42
N LYS A 46 -12.44 40.63 -3.15
CA LYS A 46 -11.62 40.73 -1.95
C LYS A 46 -10.83 42.03 -2.03
N LYS A 47 -11.07 42.92 -1.07
CA LYS A 47 -10.27 44.10 -0.76
C LYS A 47 -8.77 43.76 -0.86
N PRO A 48 -7.96 44.50 -1.62
CA PRO A 48 -6.57 44.14 -1.86
C PRO A 48 -5.80 44.18 -0.55
N ALA A 49 -5.26 43.02 -0.14
CA ALA A 49 -4.32 42.93 0.95
C ALA A 49 -3.04 43.72 0.60
N PRO A 50 -2.36 44.32 1.60
CA PRO A 50 -1.15 45.09 1.36
C PRO A 50 -0.08 44.21 0.69
N ARG A 51 0.50 44.71 -0.41
CA ARG A 51 1.58 44.08 -1.17
C ARG A 51 2.75 43.72 -0.24
N LYS A 52 2.83 42.46 0.17
CA LYS A 52 4.10 41.88 0.60
C LYS A 52 5.00 41.80 -0.62
N ARG A 53 6.20 42.38 -0.51
CA ARG A 53 7.28 42.31 -1.51
C ARG A 53 7.40 40.87 -2.00
N ALA A 54 7.32 40.67 -3.31
CA ALA A 54 7.67 39.42 -3.94
C ALA A 54 9.15 39.16 -3.68
N SER A 55 9.46 38.34 -2.68
CA SER A 55 10.64 37.50 -2.78
C SER A 55 10.36 36.50 -3.90
N SER A 56 11.26 36.41 -4.86
CA SER A 56 11.28 35.36 -5.86
C SER A 56 11.54 34.02 -5.17
N ALA A 57 10.54 33.49 -4.46
CA ALA A 57 10.53 32.10 -4.06
C ALA A 57 10.30 31.31 -5.36
N ALA A 58 11.37 30.65 -5.80
CA ALA A 58 11.30 29.65 -6.85
C ALA A 58 10.08 28.75 -6.58
N LYS A 59 9.27 28.49 -7.63
CA LYS A 59 8.28 27.42 -7.60
C LYS A 59 8.96 26.19 -6.96
N PRO A 60 8.36 25.53 -5.96
CA PRO A 60 8.96 24.31 -5.44
C PRO A 60 9.08 23.37 -6.63
N SER A 61 10.33 23.11 -7.04
CA SER A 61 10.64 22.08 -7.99
C SER A 61 9.94 20.82 -7.48
N LYS A 62 9.13 20.18 -8.32
CA LYS A 62 8.61 18.84 -8.02
C LYS A 62 9.80 18.04 -7.50
N PRO A 63 9.71 17.41 -6.31
CA PRO A 63 10.83 16.66 -5.79
C PRO A 63 11.26 15.66 -6.86
N THR A 64 12.49 15.81 -7.35
CA THR A 64 13.06 14.89 -8.32
C THR A 64 13.16 13.55 -7.59
N VAL A 65 12.27 12.62 -7.93
CA VAL A 65 12.30 11.26 -7.38
C VAL A 65 13.69 10.72 -7.66
N VAL A 66 14.47 10.48 -6.60
CA VAL A 66 15.83 9.96 -6.73
C VAL A 66 15.70 8.54 -7.30
N PRO A 67 16.45 8.20 -8.37
CA PRO A 67 16.40 6.86 -8.94
C PRO A 67 16.62 5.81 -7.85
N ALA A 68 15.79 4.75 -7.84
CA ALA A 68 15.82 3.71 -6.80
C ALA A 68 17.24 3.15 -6.57
N VAL A 69 17.99 2.95 -7.65
CA VAL A 69 19.38 2.45 -7.64
C VAL A 69 20.34 3.33 -6.83
N VAL A 70 20.11 4.65 -6.77
CA VAL A 70 20.95 5.57 -6.00
C VAL A 70 20.62 5.50 -4.51
N VAL A 71 19.33 5.32 -4.18
CA VAL A 71 18.89 5.19 -2.79
C VAL A 71 19.28 3.83 -2.20
N GLN A 72 19.27 2.76 -2.99
CA GLN A 72 19.69 1.42 -2.58
C GLN A 72 21.08 1.40 -1.95
N LYS A 73 22.03 2.20 -2.46
CA LYS A 73 23.40 2.27 -1.91
C LYS A 73 23.47 2.82 -0.48
N ARG A 74 22.39 3.39 0.03
CA ARG A 74 22.29 3.93 1.40
C ARG A 74 21.43 3.05 2.31
N PHE A 75 20.87 1.96 1.80
CA PHE A 75 20.06 1.05 2.62
C PHE A 75 20.99 0.13 3.39
N PRO A 76 20.70 -0.16 4.67
CA PRO A 76 21.44 -1.17 5.41
C PRO A 76 21.45 -2.52 4.69
N THR A 77 22.55 -3.23 4.81
CA THR A 77 22.84 -4.52 4.18
C THR A 77 23.17 -5.56 5.24
N ALA A 78 23.24 -6.84 4.86
CA ALA A 78 23.66 -7.89 5.79
C ALA A 78 25.08 -7.66 6.34
N ALA A 79 25.95 -6.98 5.60
CA ALA A 79 27.30 -6.63 6.04
C ALA A 79 27.33 -5.57 7.15
N ASP A 80 26.22 -4.87 7.40
CA ASP A 80 26.12 -3.87 8.48
C ASP A 80 25.76 -4.52 9.84
N VAL A 81 25.48 -5.83 9.88
CA VAL A 81 25.25 -6.57 11.12
C VAL A 81 26.56 -6.75 11.87
N THR A 82 26.55 -6.50 13.19
CA THR A 82 27.76 -6.72 14.00
C THR A 82 28.02 -8.23 14.17
N PRO A 83 29.29 -8.66 14.28
CA PRO A 83 29.61 -10.07 14.48
C PRO A 83 28.94 -10.70 15.71
N GLU A 84 28.71 -9.91 16.77
CA GLU A 84 27.99 -10.35 17.96
C GLU A 84 26.51 -10.61 17.67
N ALA A 85 25.86 -9.72 16.92
CA ALA A 85 24.45 -9.88 16.52
C ALA A 85 24.28 -11.05 15.55
N GLU A 86 25.19 -11.21 14.60
CA GLU A 86 25.21 -12.34 13.66
C GLU A 86 25.33 -13.67 14.41
N ARG A 87 26.27 -13.77 15.35
CA ARG A 87 26.46 -14.97 16.17
C ARG A 87 25.23 -15.27 17.02
N ARG A 88 24.64 -14.25 17.65
CA ARG A 88 23.41 -14.41 18.43
C ARG A 88 22.27 -14.91 17.56
N ALA A 89 22.06 -14.32 16.37
CA ALA A 89 21.01 -14.74 15.45
C ALA A 89 21.22 -16.19 14.98
N PHE A 90 22.46 -16.60 14.73
CA PHE A 90 22.81 -17.98 14.41
C PHE A 90 22.47 -18.94 15.55
N ASP A 91 22.90 -18.62 16.78
CA ASP A 91 22.63 -19.46 17.96
C ASP A 91 21.12 -19.59 18.22
N LEU A 92 20.38 -18.49 18.10
CA LEU A 92 18.91 -18.47 18.18
C LEU A 92 18.26 -19.32 17.09
N THR A 93 18.77 -19.28 15.86
CA THR A 93 18.26 -20.10 14.75
C THR A 93 18.46 -21.58 15.04
N GLN A 94 19.65 -21.99 15.49
CA GLN A 94 19.92 -23.38 15.86
C GLN A 94 19.03 -23.86 17.01
N GLN A 95 18.84 -23.01 18.03
CA GLN A 95 17.96 -23.31 19.14
C GLN A 95 16.50 -23.48 18.68
N PHE A 96 16.01 -22.58 17.83
CA PHE A 96 14.65 -22.65 17.31
C PHE A 96 14.41 -23.93 16.50
N LEU A 97 15.30 -24.24 15.55
CA LEU A 97 15.19 -25.44 14.73
C LEU A 97 15.28 -26.75 15.54
N ALA A 98 16.00 -26.74 16.67
CA ALA A 98 16.12 -27.90 17.55
C ALA A 98 14.92 -28.08 18.51
N THR A 99 14.21 -27.01 18.86
CA THR A 99 13.21 -27.02 19.95
C THR A 99 11.79 -26.75 19.51
N VAL A 100 11.60 -26.04 18.40
CA VAL A 100 10.29 -25.67 17.87
C VAL A 100 10.02 -26.52 16.63
N PRO A 101 9.08 -27.47 16.69
CA PRO A 101 8.72 -28.25 15.51
C PRO A 101 8.10 -27.32 14.45
N PRO A 102 8.30 -27.60 13.15
CA PRO A 102 7.62 -26.85 12.09
C PRO A 102 6.11 -26.88 12.31
N ALA A 103 5.47 -25.71 12.24
CA ALA A 103 4.02 -25.62 12.37
C ALA A 103 3.34 -26.28 11.16
N ASP A 104 2.68 -27.41 11.38
CA ASP A 104 1.79 -28.03 10.39
C ASP A 104 0.38 -27.42 10.50
N ASP A 105 0.24 -26.20 9.97
CA ASP A 105 -1.05 -25.52 9.92
C ASP A 105 -1.73 -25.77 8.56
N ALA A 106 -2.44 -26.90 8.50
CA ALA A 106 -3.22 -27.30 7.32
C ALA A 106 -4.27 -26.26 6.91
N GLN A 107 -4.80 -25.48 7.87
CA GLN A 107 -5.75 -24.40 7.58
C GLN A 107 -5.07 -23.25 6.86
N VAL A 108 -3.90 -22.81 7.35
CA VAL A 108 -3.09 -21.78 6.66
C VAL A 108 -2.64 -22.28 5.29
N ALA A 109 -2.18 -23.53 5.18
CA ALA A 109 -1.78 -24.09 3.88
C ALA A 109 -2.93 -24.08 2.86
N SER A 110 -4.12 -24.52 3.27
CA SER A 110 -5.32 -24.51 2.42
C SER A 110 -5.75 -23.09 2.03
N TYR A 111 -5.69 -22.16 2.98
CA TYR A 111 -5.99 -20.74 2.73
C TYR A 111 -5.03 -20.15 1.69
N TRP A 112 -3.72 -20.37 1.84
CA TRP A 112 -2.71 -19.85 0.92
C TRP A 112 -2.83 -20.48 -0.46
N ALA A 113 -3.06 -21.79 -0.55
CA ALA A 113 -3.29 -22.47 -1.83
C ALA A 113 -4.50 -21.90 -2.58
N LYS A 114 -5.61 -21.64 -1.87
CA LYS A 114 -6.79 -20.97 -2.44
C LYS A 114 -6.41 -19.60 -3.02
N PHE A 115 -5.74 -18.75 -2.23
CA PHE A 115 -5.46 -17.38 -2.67
C PHE A 115 -4.33 -17.28 -3.70
N ALA A 116 -3.40 -18.24 -3.72
CA ALA A 116 -2.44 -18.38 -4.81
C ALA A 116 -3.16 -18.64 -6.14
N TRP A 117 -4.19 -19.50 -6.15
CA TRP A 117 -5.04 -19.67 -7.32
C TRP A 117 -5.86 -18.41 -7.63
N VAL A 118 -6.50 -17.79 -6.64
CA VAL A 118 -7.30 -16.56 -6.84
C VAL A 118 -6.45 -15.43 -7.45
N PHE A 119 -5.18 -15.30 -7.08
CA PHE A 119 -4.28 -14.26 -7.61
C PHE A 119 -3.50 -14.68 -8.85
N SER A 120 -3.65 -15.93 -9.29
CA SER A 120 -3.12 -16.39 -10.57
C SER A 120 -3.73 -15.65 -11.75
N GLU A 121 -3.09 -15.76 -12.92
CA GLU A 121 -3.61 -15.17 -14.16
C GLU A 121 -5.01 -15.67 -14.52
N ALA A 122 -5.29 -16.95 -14.26
CA ALA A 122 -6.58 -17.56 -14.55
C ALA A 122 -7.66 -17.27 -13.48
N GLY A 123 -7.24 -16.92 -12.25
CA GLY A 123 -8.13 -16.78 -11.10
C GLY A 123 -8.58 -15.35 -10.83
N ILE A 124 -7.74 -14.34 -11.08
CA ILE A 124 -7.99 -12.98 -10.57
C ILE A 124 -9.25 -12.36 -11.16
N ASP A 125 -9.63 -12.69 -12.39
CA ASP A 125 -10.87 -12.20 -13.03
C ASP A 125 -12.10 -13.04 -12.66
N LYS A 126 -11.89 -14.24 -12.12
CA LYS A 126 -12.95 -15.17 -11.67
C LYS A 126 -13.16 -15.15 -10.15
N ALA A 127 -12.32 -14.43 -9.42
CA ALA A 127 -12.42 -14.28 -7.97
C ALA A 127 -13.83 -13.84 -7.56
N VAL A 128 -14.42 -14.54 -6.59
CA VAL A 128 -15.73 -14.17 -6.04
C VAL A 128 -15.56 -12.98 -5.09
N ILE A 129 -16.55 -12.10 -5.02
CA ILE A 129 -16.55 -10.90 -4.14
C ILE A 129 -16.20 -11.28 -2.69
N SER A 130 -16.79 -12.36 -2.19
CA SER A 130 -16.55 -12.87 -0.84
C SER A 130 -15.10 -13.28 -0.59
N ASP A 131 -14.41 -13.82 -1.60
CA ASP A 131 -13.01 -14.21 -1.47
C ASP A 131 -12.11 -13.00 -1.35
N LEU A 132 -12.38 -11.96 -2.16
CA LEU A 132 -11.62 -10.71 -2.09
C LEU A 132 -11.81 -10.03 -0.73
N LYS A 133 -13.05 -9.99 -0.21
CA LYS A 133 -13.34 -9.48 1.13
C LYS A 133 -12.61 -10.28 2.19
N LEU A 134 -12.79 -11.62 2.16
CA LEU A 134 -12.18 -12.53 3.11
C LEU A 134 -10.67 -12.31 3.16
N PHE A 135 -10.01 -12.19 2.01
CA PHE A 135 -8.56 -12.02 1.99
C PHE A 135 -8.05 -10.81 2.77
N VAL A 136 -8.74 -9.68 2.63
CA VAL A 136 -8.32 -8.41 3.23
C VAL A 136 -8.85 -8.19 4.65
N THR A 137 -9.67 -9.10 5.17
CA THR A 137 -10.19 -9.04 6.55
C THR A 137 -9.70 -10.20 7.43
N ASP A 138 -9.39 -11.35 6.84
CA ASP A 138 -9.09 -12.57 7.56
C ASP A 138 -7.61 -12.60 8.02
N PRO A 139 -7.32 -12.90 9.29
CA PRO A 139 -5.97 -12.88 9.83
C PRO A 139 -5.15 -14.15 9.50
N THR A 140 -5.74 -15.16 8.84
CA THR A 140 -5.09 -16.44 8.54
C THR A 140 -3.81 -16.21 7.76
N GLY A 141 -2.71 -16.78 8.28
CA GLY A 141 -1.37 -16.69 7.71
C GLY A 141 -0.64 -15.36 7.91
N ALA A 142 -1.35 -14.25 8.04
CA ALA A 142 -0.80 -12.96 8.43
C ALA A 142 -1.92 -12.02 8.90
N ALA A 143 -1.75 -11.47 10.11
CA ALA A 143 -2.68 -10.53 10.72
C ALA A 143 -2.51 -9.13 10.11
N LEU A 144 -3.62 -8.56 9.61
CA LEU A 144 -3.61 -7.29 8.86
C LEU A 144 -3.78 -6.05 9.74
N GLY A 145 -4.13 -6.21 11.02
CA GLY A 145 -4.43 -5.12 11.94
C GLY A 145 -5.91 -4.73 11.94
N ASP A 146 -6.21 -3.46 12.22
CA ASP A 146 -7.57 -2.92 12.28
C ASP A 146 -8.22 -2.80 10.89
N THR A 147 -9.39 -3.42 10.71
CA THR A 147 -10.16 -3.40 9.45
C THR A 147 -11.27 -2.36 9.44
N THR A 148 -11.42 -1.54 10.48
CA THR A 148 -12.55 -0.62 10.66
C THR A 148 -12.73 0.34 9.47
N GLU A 149 -11.64 0.86 8.90
CA GLU A 149 -11.71 1.75 7.74
C GLU A 149 -12.20 1.01 6.50
N LEU A 150 -11.69 -0.20 6.27
CA LEU A 150 -12.10 -1.07 5.18
C LEU A 150 -13.59 -1.42 5.30
N ASP A 151 -14.07 -1.79 6.48
CA ASP A 151 -15.47 -2.16 6.71
C ASP A 151 -16.43 -0.99 6.44
N LYS A 152 -16.05 0.22 6.86
CA LYS A 152 -16.80 1.46 6.56
C LYS A 152 -16.83 1.73 5.05
N ALA A 153 -15.68 1.65 4.39
CA ALA A 153 -15.59 1.89 2.96
C ALA A 153 -16.35 0.82 2.16
N TRP A 154 -16.32 -0.43 2.62
CA TRP A 154 -17.08 -1.53 2.01
C TRP A 154 -18.58 -1.28 2.07
N LEU A 155 -19.09 -0.84 3.22
CA LEU A 155 -20.49 -0.50 3.38
C LEU A 155 -20.92 0.69 2.50
N LEU A 156 -20.07 1.72 2.41
CA LEU A 156 -20.39 2.95 1.67
C LEU A 156 -20.32 2.79 0.14
N LEU A 157 -19.34 2.03 -0.37
CA LEU A 157 -19.16 1.81 -1.80
C LEU A 157 -20.05 0.68 -2.34
N GLY A 158 -20.42 -0.26 -1.47
CA GLY A 158 -21.12 -1.48 -1.84
C GLY A 158 -20.19 -2.57 -2.36
N GLU A 159 -20.64 -3.81 -2.26
CA GLU A 159 -19.79 -5.00 -2.43
C GLU A 159 -19.14 -5.10 -3.82
N PHE A 160 -19.89 -4.77 -4.88
CA PHE A 160 -19.40 -4.83 -6.25
C PHE A 160 -18.27 -3.84 -6.51
N GLU A 161 -18.42 -2.59 -6.07
CA GLU A 161 -17.42 -1.55 -6.29
C GLU A 161 -16.18 -1.80 -5.44
N SER A 162 -16.34 -2.20 -4.18
CA SER A 162 -15.22 -2.57 -3.31
C SER A 162 -14.43 -3.76 -3.88
N ALA A 163 -15.11 -4.81 -4.32
CA ALA A 163 -14.45 -5.95 -4.96
C ALA A 163 -13.75 -5.57 -6.27
N ARG A 164 -14.36 -4.70 -7.10
CA ARG A 164 -13.74 -4.18 -8.32
C ARG A 164 -12.43 -3.45 -8.03
N ARG A 165 -12.42 -2.58 -7.01
CA ARG A 165 -11.23 -1.84 -6.57
C ARG A 165 -10.14 -2.75 -6.05
N ILE A 166 -10.47 -3.66 -5.13
CA ILE A 166 -9.50 -4.62 -4.59
C ILE A 166 -8.88 -5.46 -5.70
N ARG A 167 -9.69 -5.99 -6.61
CA ARG A 167 -9.20 -6.74 -7.78
C ARG A 167 -8.24 -5.90 -8.63
N ALA A 168 -8.59 -4.65 -8.91
CA ALA A 168 -7.75 -3.75 -9.68
C ALA A 168 -6.43 -3.41 -8.97
N MET A 169 -6.46 -3.22 -7.64
CA MET A 169 -5.25 -3.00 -6.83
C MET A 169 -4.34 -4.22 -6.87
N ILE A 170 -4.88 -5.43 -6.65
CA ILE A 170 -4.13 -6.69 -6.65
C ILE A 170 -3.54 -6.96 -8.03
N ALA A 171 -4.34 -6.84 -9.09
CA ALA A 171 -3.88 -7.01 -10.47
C ALA A 171 -2.77 -6.01 -10.81
N HIS A 172 -2.91 -4.75 -10.37
CA HIS A 172 -1.86 -3.75 -10.56
C HIS A 172 -0.59 -4.11 -9.78
N LEU A 173 -0.68 -4.48 -8.51
CA LEU A 173 0.47 -4.84 -7.70
C LEU A 173 1.29 -5.97 -8.35
N ILE A 174 0.61 -7.03 -8.81
CA ILE A 174 1.24 -8.24 -9.32
C ILE A 174 1.72 -8.05 -10.77
N ARG A 175 0.90 -7.44 -11.64
CA ARG A 175 1.12 -7.42 -13.10
C ARG A 175 1.22 -6.02 -13.72
N GLY A 176 1.16 -4.97 -12.91
CA GLY A 176 1.30 -3.61 -13.40
C GLY A 176 2.69 -3.32 -13.95
N THR A 177 2.80 -2.29 -14.79
CA THR A 177 4.08 -1.79 -15.28
C THR A 177 4.93 -1.19 -14.16
N GLY A 178 6.26 -1.23 -14.28
CA GLY A 178 7.20 -0.62 -13.33
C GLY A 178 7.81 -1.62 -12.35
N ALA A 179 8.49 -1.12 -11.32
CA ALA A 179 9.01 -1.93 -10.23
C ALA A 179 7.91 -2.22 -9.19
N VAL A 180 8.00 -3.33 -8.46
CA VAL A 180 6.97 -3.71 -7.47
C VAL A 180 6.90 -2.70 -6.32
N GLU A 181 8.04 -2.12 -5.97
CA GLU A 181 8.23 -1.08 -4.95
C GLU A 181 7.43 0.19 -5.28
N ASP A 182 7.50 0.64 -6.54
CA ASP A 182 6.81 1.84 -6.98
C ASP A 182 5.30 1.56 -7.05
N ARG A 183 4.89 0.37 -7.54
CA ARG A 183 3.46 -0.03 -7.56
C ARG A 183 2.86 -0.17 -6.16
N LEU A 184 3.62 -0.73 -5.22
CA LEU A 184 3.19 -0.85 -3.83
C LEU A 184 3.03 0.55 -3.21
N THR A 185 4.00 1.46 -3.46
CA THR A 185 3.92 2.86 -3.01
C THR A 185 2.68 3.55 -3.57
N ASP A 186 2.44 3.47 -4.88
CA ASP A 186 1.29 4.10 -5.55
C ASP A 186 -0.06 3.66 -4.95
N LEU A 187 -0.16 2.38 -4.57
CA LEU A 187 -1.37 1.82 -3.98
C LEU A 187 -1.56 2.23 -2.52
N VAL A 188 -0.49 2.21 -1.72
CA VAL A 188 -0.55 2.60 -0.30
C VAL A 188 -0.81 4.10 -0.15
N GLU A 189 -0.20 4.94 -0.98
CA GLU A 189 -0.37 6.39 -0.94
C GLU A 189 -1.67 6.87 -1.63
N GLY A 190 -2.44 5.95 -2.23
CA GLY A 190 -3.72 6.29 -2.83
C GLY A 190 -3.61 7.10 -4.12
N HIS A 191 -2.46 7.06 -4.82
CA HIS A 191 -2.24 7.83 -6.05
C HIS A 191 -3.07 7.35 -7.24
N ARG A 192 -3.76 6.22 -7.11
CA ARG A 192 -4.65 5.67 -8.13
C ARG A 192 -6.12 5.90 -7.78
N SER A 193 -6.91 6.23 -8.80
CA SER A 193 -8.36 6.47 -8.64
C SER A 193 -9.17 5.25 -8.18
N ASN A 194 -8.63 4.04 -8.35
CA ASN A 194 -9.29 2.79 -7.99
C ASN A 194 -8.76 2.19 -6.66
N THR A 195 -8.11 2.97 -5.80
CA THR A 195 -7.72 2.49 -4.47
C THR A 195 -8.92 2.28 -3.56
N MET A 196 -8.80 1.28 -2.69
CA MET A 196 -9.79 0.90 -1.70
C MET A 196 -9.32 1.40 -0.32
N PRO A 197 -10.05 2.31 0.34
CA PRO A 197 -9.71 2.74 1.69
C PRO A 197 -9.65 1.54 2.66
N GLY A 198 -8.71 1.57 3.59
CA GLY A 198 -8.41 0.46 4.50
C GLY A 198 -7.62 -0.72 3.88
N VAL A 199 -7.36 -0.74 2.56
CA VAL A 199 -6.47 -1.73 1.94
C VAL A 199 -5.07 -1.11 1.78
N GLY A 200 -4.32 -1.13 2.87
CA GLY A 200 -2.98 -0.55 2.97
C GLY A 200 -1.84 -1.55 2.76
N GLU A 201 -0.65 -1.15 3.23
CA GLU A 201 0.57 -1.95 3.21
C GLU A 201 0.39 -3.39 3.74
N PRO A 202 -0.29 -3.64 4.88
CA PRO A 202 -0.43 -5.00 5.40
C PRO A 202 -1.06 -5.96 4.39
N ALA A 203 -2.20 -5.55 3.81
CA ALA A 203 -2.95 -6.38 2.87
C ALA A 203 -2.14 -6.62 1.59
N LEU A 204 -1.49 -5.58 1.06
CA LEU A 204 -0.71 -5.67 -0.16
C LEU A 204 0.57 -6.51 0.01
N THR A 205 1.26 -6.41 1.15
CA THR A 205 2.39 -7.30 1.45
C THR A 205 1.94 -8.75 1.62
N LYS A 206 0.77 -9.00 2.22
CA LYS A 206 0.18 -10.35 2.30
C LYS A 206 -0.10 -10.92 0.90
N VAL A 207 -0.54 -10.10 -0.06
CA VAL A 207 -0.68 -10.52 -1.47
C VAL A 207 0.67 -10.98 -2.02
N LEU A 208 1.74 -10.20 -1.80
CA LEU A 208 3.08 -10.55 -2.28
C LEU A 208 3.58 -11.87 -1.65
N ALA A 209 3.36 -12.07 -0.35
CA ALA A 209 3.69 -13.32 0.34
C ALA A 209 2.95 -14.53 -0.24
N VAL A 210 1.69 -14.36 -0.68
CA VAL A 210 0.92 -15.44 -1.31
C VAL A 210 1.38 -15.72 -2.75
N VAL A 211 1.73 -14.68 -3.51
CA VAL A 211 2.07 -14.80 -4.94
C VAL A 211 3.54 -15.17 -5.17
N GLN A 212 4.42 -14.79 -4.25
CA GLN A 212 5.86 -15.06 -4.27
C GLN A 212 6.29 -15.63 -2.91
N PRO A 213 5.77 -16.81 -2.50
CA PRO A 213 5.99 -17.39 -1.18
C PRO A 213 7.45 -17.74 -0.88
N GLU A 214 8.29 -17.84 -1.90
CA GLU A 214 9.73 -18.05 -1.80
C GLU A 214 10.54 -16.78 -1.57
N ARG A 215 9.93 -15.59 -1.77
CA ARG A 215 10.61 -14.30 -1.65
C ARG A 215 10.04 -13.45 -0.53
N PHE A 216 8.73 -13.44 -0.33
CA PHE A 216 8.08 -12.51 0.59
C PHE A 216 7.68 -13.21 1.89
N LEU A 217 8.17 -12.66 3.01
CA LEU A 217 7.80 -13.06 4.35
C LEU A 217 6.36 -12.57 4.65
N PRO A 218 5.50 -13.37 5.30
CA PRO A 218 4.21 -12.92 5.85
C PRO A 218 4.35 -11.98 7.08
N LEU A 219 5.36 -11.12 7.07
CA LEU A 219 5.56 -10.02 7.99
C LEU A 219 5.09 -8.74 7.29
N VAL A 220 3.88 -8.31 7.58
CA VAL A 220 3.09 -7.55 6.60
C VAL A 220 3.31 -6.03 6.61
N THR A 221 3.96 -5.48 7.63
CA THR A 221 4.26 -4.04 7.73
C THR A 221 5.76 -3.76 7.82
N TYR A 222 6.16 -2.60 7.33
CA TYR A 222 7.51 -2.10 7.42
C TYR A 222 7.91 -1.86 8.87
N ASP A 223 7.00 -1.31 9.69
CA ASP A 223 7.29 -1.05 11.10
C ASP A 223 7.57 -2.34 11.87
N THR A 224 6.83 -3.42 11.59
CA THR A 224 7.15 -4.73 12.18
C THR A 224 8.50 -5.23 11.69
N LYS A 225 8.79 -5.20 10.37
CA LYS A 225 10.12 -5.59 9.85
C LYS A 225 11.26 -4.81 10.48
N ARG A 226 11.08 -3.50 10.67
CA ARG A 226 12.04 -2.60 11.30
C ARG A 226 12.26 -2.95 12.78
N ALA A 227 11.19 -3.23 13.51
CA ALA A 227 11.28 -3.69 14.90
C ALA A 227 12.02 -5.04 14.99
N THR A 228 11.69 -6.00 14.12
CA THR A 228 12.36 -7.31 14.05
C THR A 228 13.84 -7.18 13.77
N LEU A 229 14.22 -6.38 12.76
CA LEU A 229 15.62 -6.18 12.39
C LEU A 229 16.44 -5.54 13.51
N ALA A 230 15.85 -4.59 14.23
CA ALA A 230 16.49 -3.99 15.41
C ALA A 230 16.64 -5.00 16.55
N ALA A 231 15.59 -5.79 16.85
CA ALA A 231 15.57 -6.71 17.99
C ALA A 231 16.47 -7.95 17.79
N VAL A 232 16.45 -8.53 16.58
CA VAL A 232 17.15 -9.78 16.27
C VAL A 232 18.57 -9.52 15.77
N TYR A 233 18.75 -8.53 14.89
CA TYR A 233 20.01 -8.29 14.18
C TYR A 233 20.71 -6.98 14.59
N GLY A 234 20.12 -6.18 15.48
CA GLY A 234 20.70 -4.89 15.89
C GLY A 234 20.74 -3.84 14.77
N LEU A 235 19.97 -4.04 13.69
CA LEU A 235 19.96 -3.15 12.53
C LEU A 235 18.89 -2.07 12.66
N GLU A 236 19.30 -0.81 12.56
CA GLU A 236 18.38 0.32 12.49
C GLU A 236 18.03 0.66 11.03
N LEU A 237 16.76 0.44 10.67
CA LEU A 237 16.27 0.86 9.36
C LEU A 237 15.82 2.34 9.33
N PRO A 238 15.94 3.01 8.16
CA PRO A 238 15.53 4.40 8.00
C PRO A 238 14.02 4.62 8.23
N LYS A 239 13.63 5.87 8.46
CA LYS A 239 12.21 6.24 8.49
C LYS A 239 11.67 6.43 7.07
N VAL A 240 10.36 6.25 6.91
CA VAL A 240 9.66 6.52 5.64
C VAL A 240 9.86 7.99 5.24
N ASP A 241 10.21 8.20 3.97
CA ASP A 241 10.39 9.51 3.35
C ASP A 241 9.74 9.53 1.95
N PRO A 242 8.95 10.56 1.60
CA PRO A 242 8.16 10.57 0.36
C PRO A 242 8.99 10.66 -0.93
N THR A 243 10.30 10.91 -0.86
CA THR A 243 11.14 11.14 -2.06
C THR A 243 12.13 10.02 -2.33
N SER A 244 12.73 9.47 -1.26
CA SER A 244 13.82 8.51 -1.35
C SER A 244 13.40 7.16 -0.77
N TRP A 245 12.82 7.19 0.44
CA TRP A 245 12.45 6.01 1.23
C TRP A 245 10.94 5.81 1.24
N THR A 246 10.36 5.66 0.05
CA THR A 246 8.91 5.41 -0.06
C THR A 246 8.55 4.09 0.62
N ILE A 247 7.31 4.00 1.10
CA ILE A 247 6.85 2.82 1.84
C ILE A 247 7.03 1.52 1.06
N GLY A 248 6.78 1.53 -0.25
CA GLY A 248 6.93 0.32 -1.07
C GLY A 248 8.39 -0.11 -1.23
N ARG A 249 9.33 0.84 -1.36
CA ARG A 249 10.77 0.52 -1.41
C ARG A 249 11.26 -0.05 -0.08
N LEU A 250 10.89 0.60 1.02
CA LEU A 250 11.23 0.14 2.36
C LEU A 250 10.63 -1.23 2.68
N ALA A 251 9.37 -1.46 2.34
CA ALA A 251 8.69 -2.73 2.57
C ALA A 251 9.34 -3.90 1.80
N VAL A 252 9.79 -3.68 0.56
CA VAL A 252 10.44 -4.71 -0.26
C VAL A 252 11.89 -4.89 0.16
N TRP A 253 12.67 -3.82 0.34
CA TRP A 253 14.09 -3.95 0.71
C TRP A 253 14.29 -4.52 2.11
N SER A 254 13.47 -4.13 3.09
CA SER A 254 13.51 -4.75 4.42
C SER A 254 13.08 -6.22 4.41
N ASN A 255 12.17 -6.61 3.50
CA ASN A 255 11.84 -8.01 3.29
C ASN A 255 13.02 -8.78 2.72
N ASP A 256 13.60 -8.29 1.63
CA ASP A 256 14.71 -8.96 0.95
C ASP A 256 15.94 -9.07 1.89
N LEU A 257 16.22 -8.03 2.69
CA LEU A 257 17.25 -8.05 3.73
C LEU A 257 16.97 -9.10 4.83
N LEU A 258 15.72 -9.19 5.31
CA LEU A 258 15.37 -10.23 6.29
C LEU A 258 15.56 -11.63 5.71
N VAL A 259 15.16 -11.86 4.46
CA VAL A 259 15.33 -13.15 3.79
C VAL A 259 16.81 -13.50 3.63
N GLU A 260 17.65 -12.53 3.26
CA GLU A 260 19.10 -12.70 3.19
C GLU A 260 19.69 -13.09 4.56
N LEU A 261 19.31 -12.37 5.62
CA LEU A 261 19.80 -12.59 6.98
C LEU A 261 19.34 -13.92 7.61
N LEU A 262 18.13 -14.37 7.29
CA LEU A 262 17.60 -15.66 7.75
C LEU A 262 18.40 -16.84 7.20
N GLY A 263 18.98 -16.70 6.01
CA GLY A 263 19.71 -17.77 5.35
C GLY A 263 18.86 -19.02 5.06
N ALA A 264 19.50 -20.18 5.10
CA ALA A 264 18.86 -21.48 4.80
C ALA A 264 18.50 -22.25 6.08
N GLY A 265 17.61 -23.25 5.94
CA GLY A 265 17.28 -24.20 7.02
C GLY A 265 15.81 -24.19 7.44
N PHE A 266 15.06 -23.16 7.07
CA PHE A 266 13.61 -23.12 7.25
C PHE A 266 12.88 -23.86 6.13
N THR A 267 11.84 -24.61 6.48
CA THR A 267 10.96 -25.31 5.52
C THR A 267 10.29 -24.36 4.53
N ASP A 268 9.83 -23.21 4.99
CA ASP A 268 9.22 -22.16 4.19
C ASP A 268 9.32 -20.78 4.87
N MET A 269 8.85 -19.73 4.20
CA MET A 269 8.86 -18.35 4.74
C MET A 269 7.93 -18.17 5.95
N ARG A 270 6.95 -19.05 6.17
CA ARG A 270 6.08 -19.00 7.36
C ARG A 270 6.83 -19.52 8.58
N HIS A 271 7.59 -20.60 8.42
CA HIS A 271 8.48 -21.13 9.44
C HIS A 271 9.56 -20.10 9.82
N ALA A 272 10.10 -19.38 8.83
CA ALA A 272 11.05 -18.29 9.07
C ALA A 272 10.42 -17.12 9.86
N VAL A 273 9.19 -16.71 9.54
CA VAL A 273 8.47 -15.68 10.34
C VAL A 273 8.15 -16.16 11.75
N ALA A 274 7.83 -17.45 11.93
CA ALA A 274 7.63 -18.02 13.27
C ALA A 274 8.91 -17.92 14.12
N PHE A 275 10.08 -18.18 13.51
CA PHE A 275 11.37 -17.93 14.15
C PHE A 275 11.56 -16.46 14.52
N LEU A 276 11.34 -15.52 13.58
CA LEU A 276 11.55 -14.09 13.86
C LEU A 276 10.73 -13.60 15.05
N ARG A 277 9.45 -14.00 15.13
CA ARG A 277 8.58 -13.67 16.27
C ARG A 277 9.07 -14.31 17.57
N TRP A 278 9.47 -15.58 17.52
CA TRP A 278 10.04 -16.26 18.68
C TRP A 278 11.35 -15.62 19.16
N ALA A 279 12.18 -15.17 18.22
CA ALA A 279 13.48 -14.55 18.49
C ALA A 279 13.34 -13.16 19.14
N GLU A 280 12.32 -12.38 18.76
CA GLU A 280 11.97 -11.11 19.40
C GLU A 280 11.65 -11.24 20.89
N ASP A 281 11.01 -12.35 21.28
CA ASP A 281 10.64 -12.64 22.67
C ASP A 281 11.82 -13.16 23.51
N GLN A 282 12.97 -13.46 22.91
CA GLN A 282 14.14 -13.93 23.65
C GLN A 282 14.85 -12.76 24.34
N PRO A 283 15.35 -12.96 25.57
CA PRO A 283 16.05 -11.92 26.30
C PRO A 283 17.24 -11.37 25.48
N ALA A 284 17.42 -10.05 25.54
CA ALA A 284 18.68 -9.44 25.12
C ALA A 284 19.80 -9.96 26.03
N ALA A 285 20.91 -10.35 25.42
CA ALA A 285 22.11 -10.79 26.15
C ALA A 285 22.74 -9.63 26.92
#